data_AF-A0A7J9ELC2-F1
#
_entry.id   AF-A0A7J9ELC2-F1
#
_cell.length_a   1.000
_cell.length_b   1.000
_cell.length_c   1.000
_cell.angle_alpha   90.00
_cell.angle_beta   90.00
_cell.angle_gamma   90.00
#
_symmetry.space_group_name_H-M   'P 1'
#
loop_
_entity.id
_entity.type
_entity.pdbx_description
1 polymer ?
#
loop_
_entity_poly.entity_id
_entity_poly.type
_entity_poly.pdbx_seq_one_letter_code
_entity_poly.pdbx_strand_id
1 'polypeptide(L)'
;MGVIPTRKSLALCDRLSVSSFCRRRLSTVLVHLKFAEHLKEAVTYVEQGHIRVGPETVTDPAFLVTRNMEDFITWVDTSKIRRKVLEYNEKLDDYDAMN
;
A
#
# COMPACT_ATOMS: atom_id res chain seq x y z
N MET A 1 -8.60 0.05 -11.83
CA MET A 1 -7.79 1.28 -11.74
C MET A 1 -8.19 2.13 -10.53
N GLY A 2 -9.39 2.72 -10.48
CA GLY A 2 -9.79 3.58 -9.35
C GLY A 2 -9.47 5.07 -9.53
N VAL A 3 -9.13 5.48 -10.76
CA VAL A 3 -8.81 6.87 -11.14
C VAL A 3 -10.03 7.80 -11.26
N ILE A 4 -11.24 7.21 -11.30
CA ILE A 4 -12.52 7.93 -11.22
C ILE A 4 -13.33 7.43 -10.02
N PRO A 5 -14.14 8.29 -9.39
CA PRO A 5 -14.92 7.91 -8.21
C PRO A 5 -16.13 7.03 -8.54
N THR A 6 -16.80 7.27 -9.69
CA THR A 6 -17.97 6.50 -10.12
C THR A 6 -17.92 6.24 -11.63
N ARG A 7 -18.67 5.25 -12.11
CA ARG A 7 -18.79 4.91 -13.53
C ARG A 7 -20.05 5.49 -14.20
N LYS A 8 -20.63 6.55 -13.62
CA LYS A 8 -21.95 7.06 -14.02
C LYS A 8 -21.95 7.94 -15.27
N SER A 9 -20.82 8.54 -15.64
CA SER A 9 -20.73 9.45 -16.78
C SER A 9 -19.32 9.50 -17.38
N LEU A 10 -19.24 9.58 -18.71
CA LEU A 10 -18.00 9.79 -19.46
C LEU A 10 -17.39 11.18 -19.25
N ALA A 11 -18.20 12.17 -18.84
CA ALA A 11 -17.71 13.52 -18.54
C ALA A 11 -16.67 13.55 -17.42
N LEU A 12 -16.60 12.49 -16.59
CA LEU A 12 -15.55 12.33 -15.57
C LEU A 12 -14.17 12.10 -16.18
N CYS A 13 -14.08 11.55 -17.40
CA CYS A 13 -12.82 11.33 -18.10
C CYS A 13 -12.18 12.65 -18.57
N ASP A 14 -13.00 13.67 -18.83
CA ASP A 14 -12.50 15.00 -19.25
C ASP A 14 -11.75 15.73 -18.14
N ARG A 15 -12.11 15.43 -16.88
CA ARG A 15 -11.44 15.98 -15.67
C ARG A 15 -10.28 15.12 -15.19
N LEU A 16 -9.92 14.08 -15.93
CA LEU A 16 -8.94 13.10 -15.48
C LEU A 16 -7.53 13.65 -15.67
N SER A 17 -6.81 13.82 -14.57
CA SER A 17 -5.47 14.41 -14.57
C SER A 17 -4.39 13.35 -14.33
N VAL A 18 -3.14 13.67 -14.67
CA VAL A 18 -1.98 12.83 -14.31
C VAL A 18 -1.92 12.59 -12.81
N SER A 19 -2.30 13.58 -12.01
CA SER A 19 -2.34 13.46 -10.54
C SER A 19 -3.30 12.34 -10.07
N SER A 20 -4.37 12.06 -10.82
CA SER A 20 -5.31 10.97 -10.52
C SER A 20 -4.65 9.60 -10.61
N PHE A 21 -3.67 9.42 -11.51
CA PHE A 21 -2.87 8.19 -11.59
C PHE A 21 -1.80 8.15 -10.51
N CYS A 22 -1.10 9.26 -10.25
CA CYS A 22 -0.07 9.31 -9.22
C CYS A 22 -0.63 8.97 -7.83
N ARG A 23 -1.86 9.38 -7.52
CA ARG A 23 -2.56 9.02 -6.27
C ARG A 23 -2.88 7.53 -6.14
N ARG A 24 -2.81 6.75 -7.22
CA ARG A 24 -3.01 5.30 -7.22
C ARG A 24 -1.70 4.50 -7.19
N ARG A 25 -0.54 5.17 -7.15
CA ARG A 25 0.75 4.51 -6.92
C ARG A 25 0.79 3.93 -5.50
N LEU A 26 1.40 2.76 -5.34
CA LEU A 26 1.48 2.03 -4.08
C LEU A 26 1.99 2.91 -2.94
N SER A 27 3.08 3.65 -3.15
CA SER A 27 3.63 4.55 -2.14
C SER A 27 2.65 5.62 -1.67
N THR A 28 1.82 6.17 -2.56
CA THR A 28 0.81 7.17 -2.19
C THR A 28 -0.39 6.54 -1.49
N VAL A 29 -0.80 5.35 -1.94
CA VAL A 29 -1.88 4.57 -1.31
C VAL A 29 -1.49 4.17 0.11
N LEU A 30 -0.24 3.77 0.36
CA LEU A 30 0.25 3.42 1.70
C LEU A 30 0.14 4.57 2.70
N VAL A 31 0.44 5.80 2.29
CA VAL A 31 0.27 6.99 3.14
C VAL A 31 -1.22 7.25 3.42
N HIS A 32 -2.08 7.01 2.44
CA HIS A 32 -3.53 7.15 2.62
C HIS A 32 -4.09 6.13 3.61
N LEU A 33 -3.63 4.87 3.52
CA LEU A 33 -4.00 3.76 4.40
C LEU A 33 -3.28 3.76 5.76
N LYS A 34 -2.47 4.79 6.06
CA LYS A 34 -1.74 4.94 7.33
C LYS A 34 -0.71 3.84 7.61
N PHE A 35 -0.14 3.24 6.56
CA PHE A 35 1.04 2.38 6.69
C PHE A 35 2.34 3.16 6.92
N ALA A 36 2.38 4.42 6.46
CA ALA A 36 3.48 5.34 6.66
C ALA A 36 2.95 6.75 6.88
N GLU A 37 3.67 7.56 7.65
CA GLU A 37 3.30 8.96 7.90
C GLU A 37 3.67 9.85 6.72
N HIS A 38 4.83 9.57 6.10
CA HIS A 38 5.37 10.35 5.00
C HIS A 38 5.56 9.54 3.72
N LEU A 39 5.46 10.20 2.57
CA LEU A 39 5.64 9.56 1.26
C LEU A 39 7.05 8.98 1.09
N LYS A 40 8.06 9.66 1.62
CA LYS A 40 9.45 9.18 1.57
C LYS A 40 9.61 7.84 2.29
N GLU A 41 8.95 7.67 3.44
CA GLU A 41 8.98 6.41 4.19
C GLU A 41 8.24 5.30 3.45
N ALA A 42 7.06 5.61 2.91
CA ALA A 42 6.31 4.64 2.10
C ALA A 42 7.14 4.12 0.90
N VAL A 43 7.89 5.00 0.24
CA VAL A 43 8.83 4.61 -0.83
C VAL A 43 9.89 3.67 -0.28
N THR A 44 10.56 4.04 0.82
CA THR A 44 11.58 3.21 1.46
C THR A 44 11.05 1.82 1.86
N TYR A 45 9.85 1.74 2.44
CA TYR A 45 9.25 0.47 2.85
C TYR A 45 8.97 -0.47 1.67
N VAL A 46 8.52 0.10 0.55
CA VAL A 46 8.30 -0.65 -0.68
C VAL A 46 9.63 -1.12 -1.27
N GLU A 47 10.61 -0.23 -1.42
CA GLU A 47 11.93 -0.57 -1.98
C GLU A 47 12.67 -1.65 -1.17
N GLN A 48 12.50 -1.64 0.15
CA GLN A 48 13.04 -2.66 1.06
C GLN A 48 12.26 -4.00 1.02
N GLY A 49 11.14 -4.06 0.31
CA GLY A 49 10.32 -5.26 0.19
C GLY A 49 9.47 -5.58 1.42
N HIS A 50 9.09 -4.57 2.22
CA HIS A 50 8.25 -4.78 3.41
C HIS A 50 6.75 -4.89 3.11
N ILE A 51 6.33 -4.57 1.89
CA ILE A 51 4.92 -4.51 1.47
C ILE A 51 4.64 -5.61 0.45
N ARG A 52 3.52 -6.30 0.64
CA ARG A 52 2.93 -7.19 -0.37
C ARG A 52 1.53 -6.73 -0.75
N VAL A 53 1.13 -7.06 -1.97
CA VAL A 53 -0.22 -6.84 -2.48
C VAL A 53 -0.78 -8.21 -2.84
N GLY A 54 -1.70 -8.71 -2.02
CA GLY A 54 -2.09 -10.12 -2.09
C GLY A 54 -0.92 -11.04 -1.73
N PRO A 55 -0.61 -12.08 -2.53
CA PRO A 55 0.49 -13.00 -2.24
C PRO A 55 1.87 -12.47 -2.64
N GLU A 56 1.95 -11.45 -3.50
CA GLU A 56 3.21 -11.01 -4.10
C GLU A 56 3.81 -9.81 -3.37
N THR A 57 5.10 -9.92 -3.02
CA THR A 57 5.90 -8.79 -2.52
C THR A 57 6.19 -7.82 -3.64
N VAL A 58 5.94 -6.52 -3.40
CA VAL A 58 6.16 -5.46 -4.40
C VAL A 58 7.33 -4.61 -3.96
N THR A 59 8.29 -4.42 -4.88
CA THR A 59 9.49 -3.59 -4.65
C THR A 59 9.51 -2.30 -5.45
N ASP A 60 8.57 -2.12 -6.39
CA ASP A 60 8.43 -0.90 -7.18
C ASP A 60 7.41 0.09 -6.55
N PRO A 61 7.84 1.27 -6.08
CA PRO A 61 6.94 2.30 -5.55
C PRO A 61 5.99 2.88 -6.59
N ALA A 62 6.28 2.73 -7.90
CA ALA A 62 5.42 3.14 -9.00
C ALA A 62 4.31 2.14 -9.32
N PHE A 63 4.30 0.97 -8.69
CA PHE A 63 3.25 -0.03 -8.87
C PHE A 63 1.86 0.58 -8.69
N LEU A 64 0.98 0.39 -9.68
CA LEU A 64 -0.33 1.02 -9.71
C LEU A 64 -1.38 0.10 -9.10
N VAL A 65 -1.89 0.48 -7.94
CA VAL A 65 -2.85 -0.32 -7.17
C VAL A 65 -4.26 -0.06 -7.65
N THR A 66 -4.95 -1.10 -8.10
CA THR A 66 -6.38 -1.02 -8.41
C THR A 66 -7.23 -0.96 -7.15
N ARG A 67 -8.44 -0.37 -7.22
CA ARG A 67 -9.37 -0.28 -6.07
C ARG A 67 -9.61 -1.63 -5.38
N ASN A 68 -9.72 -2.72 -6.14
CA ASN A 68 -9.97 -4.05 -5.57
C ASN A 68 -8.70 -4.66 -4.93
N MET A 69 -7.51 -4.26 -5.39
CA MET A 69 -6.24 -4.74 -4.84
C MET A 69 -5.84 -4.00 -3.55
N GLU A 70 -6.45 -2.85 -3.30
CA GLU A 70 -6.17 -2.00 -2.14
C GLU A 70 -6.43 -2.73 -0.81
N ASP A 71 -7.50 -3.53 -0.75
CA ASP A 71 -7.87 -4.32 0.44
C ASP A 71 -6.85 -5.43 0.76
N PHE A 72 -6.02 -5.80 -0.20
CA PHE A 72 -5.01 -6.86 -0.05
C PHE A 72 -3.60 -6.31 0.21
N ILE A 73 -3.45 -5.01 0.41
CA ILE A 73 -2.18 -4.41 0.81
C ILE A 73 -1.91 -4.77 2.28
N THR A 74 -0.79 -5.42 2.53
CA THR A 74 -0.35 -5.73 3.89
C THR A 74 1.16 -5.82 3.99
N TRP A 75 1.68 -5.88 5.22
CA TRP A 75 3.09 -6.15 5.45
C TRP A 75 3.42 -7.59 5.04
N VAL A 76 4.64 -7.80 4.54
CA VAL A 76 5.21 -9.14 4.41
C VAL A 76 5.32 -9.78 5.80
N ASP A 77 5.12 -11.09 5.90
CA ASP A 77 5.06 -11.79 7.19
C ASP A 77 6.39 -11.66 7.97
N THR A 78 7.53 -11.71 7.27
CA THR A 78 8.89 -11.54 7.81
C THR A 78 9.31 -10.07 8.02
N SER A 79 8.40 -9.11 7.83
CA SER A 79 8.71 -7.69 7.97
C SER A 79 8.98 -7.32 9.42
N LYS A 80 10.14 -6.70 9.68
CA LYS A 80 10.49 -6.14 10.99
C LYS A 80 9.54 -5.01 11.41
N ILE A 81 8.97 -4.28 10.44
CA ILE A 81 8.00 -3.22 10.71
C ILE A 81 6.71 -3.84 11.25
N ARG A 82 6.22 -4.92 10.63
CA ARG A 82 5.06 -5.68 11.12
C ARG A 82 5.26 -6.14 12.56
N ARG A 83 6.43 -6.73 12.84
CA ARG A 83 6.79 -7.18 14.19
C ARG A 83 6.70 -6.05 15.21
N LYS A 84 7.32 -4.90 14.91
CA LYS A 84 7.31 -3.73 15.79
C LYS A 84 5.90 -3.17 16.01
N VAL A 85 5.05 -3.18 14.98
CA VAL A 85 3.65 -2.75 15.09
C VAL A 85 2.84 -3.72 15.95
N LEU A 86 3.05 -5.03 15.83
CA LEU A 86 2.37 -6.03 16.66
C LEU A 86 2.83 -5.97 18.12
N GLU A 87 4.13 -5.79 18.34
CA GLU A 87 4.73 -5.60 19.68
C GLU A 87 4.14 -4.38 20.37
N TYR A 88 4.09 -3.23 19.67
CA TYR A 88 3.45 -2.01 20.20
C TYR A 88 1.98 -2.22 20.57
N ASN A 89 1.27 -3.06 19.83
CA ASN A 89 -0.14 -3.39 20.08
C ASN A 89 -0.34 -4.55 21.05
N GLU A 90 0.71 -5.07 21.68
CA GLU A 90 0.67 -6.23 22.60
C GLU A 90 0.04 -7.49 21.95
N LYS A 91 0.21 -7.63 20.63
CA LYS A 91 -0.32 -8.72 19.80
C LYS A 91 0.78 -9.53 19.11
N LEU A 92 2.02 -9.39 19.59
CA LEU A 92 3.12 -10.18 19.07
C LEU A 92 2.99 -11.62 19.55
N ASP A 93 2.84 -12.53 18.60
CA ASP A 93 2.94 -13.97 18.86
C ASP A 93 4.38 -14.42 18.55
N ASP A 94 5.07 -14.93 19.57
CA ASP A 94 6.46 -15.35 19.47
C ASP A 94 6.63 -16.60 18.57
N TYR A 95 5.58 -17.41 18.40
CA TYR A 95 5.61 -18.57 17.50
C TYR A 95 5.73 -18.12 16.03
N ASP A 96 4.93 -17.14 15.63
CA ASP A 96 4.97 -16.54 14.29
C ASP A 96 6.24 -15.71 14.05
N ALA A 97 6.91 -15.26 15.11
CA ALA A 97 8.11 -14.42 15.02
C ALA A 97 9.41 -15.21 14.77
N MET A 98 9.41 -16.53 14.98
CA MET A 98 10.57 -17.41 14.83
C MET A 98 10.75 -17.98 13.41
N ASN A 99 9.80 -17.78 12.51
CA ASN A 99 9.87 -18.15 11.08
C ASN A 99 10.25 -16.96 10.17
#